data_AF-A0A661WJ45-F1
#
_entry.id   AF-A0A661WJ45-F1
#
_cell.length_a   1.000
_cell.length_b   1.000
_cell.length_c   1.000
_cell.angle_alpha   90.00
_cell.angle_beta   90.00
_cell.angle_gamma   90.00
#
_symmetry.space_group_name_H-M   'P 1'
#
loop_
_entity.id
_entity.type
_entity.pdbx_description
1 polymer ?
#
loop_
_entity_poly.entity_id
_entity_poly.type
_entity_poly.pdbx_seq_one_letter_code
_entity_poly.pdbx_strand_id
1 'polypeptide(L)' 'MTKDITLTIDGKEVSVPSGTLVIDAAKKIGIDIPAFCYHPKMEPVGMCRQCLVEIG' A
#
# COMPACT_ATOMS: atom_id res chain seq x y z
N MET A 1 -14.92 -11.89 -7.45
CA MET A 1 -13.52 -12.35 -7.43
C MET A 1 -12.68 -11.21 -7.99
N THR A 2 -11.90 -10.55 -7.16
CA THR A 2 -11.01 -9.46 -7.60
C THR A 2 -9.81 -10.05 -8.32
N LYS A 3 -9.49 -9.51 -9.50
CA LYS A 3 -8.32 -9.93 -10.30
C LYS A 3 -7.05 -9.44 -9.61
N ASP A 4 -6.03 -10.30 -9.52
CA ASP A 4 -4.71 -9.89 -9.06
C ASP A 4 -4.01 -9.02 -10.11
N ILE A 5 -3.37 -7.95 -9.63
CA ILE A 5 -2.55 -7.02 -10.41
C ILE A 5 -1.12 -7.07 -9.90
N THR A 6 -0.17 -6.97 -10.83
CA THR A 6 1.27 -6.91 -10.50
C THR A 6 1.74 -5.48 -10.62
N LEU A 7 2.48 -5.02 -9.61
CA LEU A 7 3.13 -3.72 -9.57
C LEU A 7 4.55 -3.85 -9.00
N THR A 8 5.36 -2.82 -9.21
CA THR A 8 6.72 -2.73 -8.68
C THR A 8 6.77 -1.66 -7.61
N ILE A 9 7.31 -1.99 -6.43
CA ILE A 9 7.53 -1.07 -5.31
C ILE A 9 9.01 -1.17 -4.94
N ASP A 10 9.75 -0.05 -5.00
CA ASP A 10 11.19 0.02 -4.71
C ASP A 10 12.01 -1.07 -5.43
N GLY A 11 11.69 -1.32 -6.71
CA GLY A 11 12.35 -2.32 -7.56
C GLY A 11 11.96 -3.78 -7.30
N LYS A 12 11.03 -4.04 -6.38
CA LYS A 12 10.51 -5.39 -6.08
C LYS A 12 9.12 -5.57 -6.67
N GLU A 13 8.90 -6.66 -7.40
CA GLU A 13 7.58 -7.02 -7.90
C GLU A 13 6.69 -7.58 -6.78
N VAL A 14 5.42 -7.20 -6.79
CA VAL A 14 4.39 -7.71 -5.90
C VAL A 14 3.06 -7.86 -6.65
N SER A 15 2.38 -8.99 -6.45
CA SER A 15 1.02 -9.22 -6.94
C SER A 15 0.01 -9.13 -5.80
N VAL A 16 -1.02 -8.30 -5.97
CA VAL A 16 -2.08 -8.08 -4.98
C VAL A 16 -3.45 -8.00 -5.65
N PRO A 17 -4.55 -8.28 -4.92
CA PRO A 17 -5.89 -8.08 -5.46
C PRO A 17 -6.09 -6.62 -5.87
N SER A 18 -6.74 -6.40 -7.02
CA SER A 18 -7.14 -5.05 -7.43
C SER A 18 -7.95 -4.35 -6.33
N GLY A 19 -7.61 -3.10 -6.05
CA GLY A 19 -8.17 -2.30 -4.95
C GLY A 19 -7.38 -2.38 -3.64
N THR A 20 -6.32 -3.18 -3.56
CA THR A 20 -5.39 -3.16 -2.40
C THR A 20 -4.72 -1.80 -2.27
N LEU A 21 -4.63 -1.26 -1.04
CA LEU A 21 -3.93 -0.01 -0.78
C LEU A 21 -2.41 -0.16 -0.97
N VAL A 22 -1.74 0.88 -1.43
CA VAL A 22 -0.27 0.87 -1.64
C VAL A 22 0.48 0.52 -0.36
N ILE A 23 0.05 1.05 0.79
CA ILE A 23 0.65 0.75 2.11
C ILE A 23 0.55 -0.75 2.47
N ASP A 24 -0.54 -1.41 2.06
CA ASP A 24 -0.73 -2.85 2.30
C ASP A 24 0.08 -3.71 1.32
N ALA A 25 0.20 -3.27 0.07
CA ALA A 25 1.04 -3.93 -0.92
C ALA A 25 2.53 -3.87 -0.54
N ALA A 26 3.01 -2.70 -0.09
CA ALA A 26 4.38 -2.50 0.39
C ALA A 26 4.71 -3.40 1.59
N LYS A 27 3.76 -3.51 2.54
CA LYS A 27 3.93 -4.36 3.72
C LYS A 27 4.13 -5.85 3.39
N LYS A 28 3.51 -6.36 2.33
CA LYS A 28 3.67 -7.77 1.91
C LYS A 28 5.11 -8.12 1.50
N ILE A 29 5.90 -7.14 1.08
CA ILE A 29 7.30 -7.30 0.67
C ILE A 29 8.28 -6.71 1.70
N GLY A 30 7.79 -6.46 2.92
CA GLY A 30 8.60 -6.01 4.06
C GLY A 30 9.00 -4.53 4.01
N ILE A 31 8.30 -3.71 3.23
CA ILE A 31 8.49 -2.25 3.21
C ILE A 31 7.44 -1.64 4.13
N ASP A 32 7.89 -1.02 5.22
CA ASP A 32 7.00 -0.37 6.19
C ASP A 32 6.91 1.13 5.91
N ILE A 33 5.72 1.60 5.55
CA ILE A 33 5.46 3.02 5.26
C ILE A 33 4.87 3.66 6.52
N PRO A 34 5.48 4.73 7.05
CA PRO A 34 5.00 5.36 8.27
C PRO A 34 3.60 5.96 8.06
N ALA A 35 2.69 5.66 8.98
CA ALA A 35 1.35 6.23 8.98
C ALA A 35 0.79 6.32 10.40
N PHE A 36 0.28 7.51 10.77
CA PHE A 36 -0.41 7.70 12.05
C PHE A 36 -1.92 7.47 11.95
N CYS A 37 -2.52 7.85 10.82
CA CYS A 37 -3.97 7.83 10.63
C CYS A 37 -4.47 6.59 9.88
N TYR A 38 -3.68 5.52 9.83
CA TYR A 38 -4.02 4.28 9.13
C TYR A 38 -4.01 3.10 10.12
N HIS A 39 -5.02 2.26 10.02
CA HIS A 39 -5.08 1.00 10.75
C HIS A 39 -5.81 -0.05 9.87
N PRO A 40 -5.32 -1.30 9.77
CA PRO A 40 -5.88 -2.31 8.85
C PRO A 40 -7.36 -2.68 9.06
N LYS A 41 -7.91 -2.33 10.23
CA LYS A 41 -9.32 -2.59 10.58
C LYS A 41 -10.22 -1.34 10.46
N MET A 42 -9.71 -0.26 9.89
CA MET A 42 -10.44 1.01 9.75
C MET A 42 -10.29 1.55 8.32
N GLU A 43 -11.24 2.36 7.88
CA GLU A 43 -11.11 3.04 6.61
C GLU A 43 -10.00 4.11 6.65
N PRO A 44 -9.20 4.26 5.57
CA PRO A 44 -8.17 5.29 5.52
C PRO A 44 -8.78 6.70 5.53
N VAL A 45 -8.24 7.59 6.37
CA VAL A 45 -8.72 8.98 6.49
C VAL A 45 -7.80 10.02 5.83
N GLY A 46 -6.55 9.67 5.51
CA GLY A 46 -5.63 10.55 4.76
C GLY A 46 -5.18 11.84 5.47
N MET A 47 -5.36 11.95 6.79
CA MET A 47 -5.12 13.19 7.54
C MET A 47 -3.65 13.45 7.88
N CYS A 48 -2.85 12.41 8.15
CA CYS A 48 -1.48 12.59 8.68
C CYS A 48 -0.42 12.88 7.60
N ARG A 49 -0.73 12.60 6.32
CA ARG A 49 0.18 12.77 5.17
C ARG A 49 1.54 12.08 5.28
N GLN A 50 1.75 11.16 6.23
CA GLN A 50 3.03 10.44 6.34
C GLN A 50 3.22 9.30 5.34
N CYS A 51 2.14 8.75 4.80
CA CYS A 51 2.21 7.68 3.81
C CYS A 51 2.32 8.21 2.36
N LEU A 52 2.85 9.41 2.15
CA LEU A 52 3.09 9.95 0.82
C LEU A 52 4.21 9.18 0.13
N VAL A 53 4.00 8.86 -1.14
CA VAL A 53 4.94 8.13 -2.00
C VAL A 53 5.00 8.78 -3.38
N GLU A 54 6.09 8.56 -4.09
CA GLU A 54 6.24 8.94 -5.49
C GLU A 54 5.71 7.83 -6.40
N ILE A 55 5.13 8.20 -7.55
CA ILE A 55 4.58 7.28 -8.55
C ILE A 55 5.19 7.62 -9.91
N GLY A 56 5.63 6.59 -10.64
CA GLY A 56 6.25 6.71 -11.97
C GLY A 56 6.19 5.40 -12.76
#